data_AF-A0A2V9IVW2-F1
#
_entry.id   AF-A0A2V9IVW2-F1
#
_cell.length_a   1.000
_cell.length_b   1.000
_cell.length_c   1.000
_cell.angle_alpha   90.00
_cell.angle_beta   90.00
_cell.angle_gamma   90.00
#
_symmetry.space_group_name_H-M   'P 1'
#
loop_
_entity.id
_entity.type
_entity.pdbx_description
1 polymer ?
#
loop_
_entity_poly.entity_id
_entity_poly.type
_entity_poly.pdbx_seq_one_letter_code
_entity_poly.pdbx_strand_id
1 'polypeptide(L)'
;MLKQNGGQNSALNAGFSQSRGDVILFLDSDDVLLPTAVEAALEAFAEPDVVKVHWPWVEWNDSSRKTGKVWCKSLPDVDLRDLVLREGPDGVAAYLPSGNAHTRMFLESVFPLPDVRRNSDCSPSDRETSWTARPGPDLYLATLAPLYGRLKQVAEPQACYRIHGGNGYQSLKFKDRLRFDLALVDYVSKAAAEHCGKLGISVNREHWKAKSWAHRVQQAVRGIVSLIPRGASFILVDEDRWKTDSFLSGRKRIPFLERDGQYWGKPPDDVTAIQELERLREAGAEFIVFAWSTFWWFEYYAGLDRHLRTGFPCLLENDCLIVFDLRKKSGLV
;
A
#
# COMPACT_ATOMS: atom_id res chain seq x y z
N MET A 1 -28.53 1.55 -17.89
CA MET A 1 -29.15 0.53 -17.02
C MET A 1 -28.98 0.99 -15.58
N LEU A 2 -30.06 1.17 -14.82
CA LEU A 2 -29.99 1.56 -13.41
C LEU A 2 -30.18 0.29 -12.55
N LYS A 3 -29.20 -0.03 -11.70
CA LYS A 3 -29.25 -1.15 -10.74
C LYS A 3 -29.17 -0.61 -9.32
N GLN A 4 -29.67 -1.37 -8.35
CA GLN A 4 -29.45 -1.06 -6.93
C GLN A 4 -27.94 -1.05 -6.61
N ASN A 5 -27.53 -0.16 -5.69
CA ASN A 5 -26.13 -0.02 -5.30
C ASN A 5 -25.57 -1.37 -4.83
N GLY A 6 -24.49 -1.78 -5.48
CA GLY A 6 -23.84 -3.07 -5.30
C GLY A 6 -22.40 -3.00 -4.80
N GLY A 7 -21.85 -1.78 -4.64
CA GLY A 7 -20.41 -1.56 -4.61
C GLY A 7 -19.75 -1.71 -5.99
N GLN A 8 -18.44 -1.44 -6.04
CA GLN A 8 -17.65 -1.34 -7.28
C GLN A 8 -17.61 -2.69 -8.04
N ASN A 9 -17.32 -3.81 -7.36
CA ASN A 9 -17.34 -5.15 -7.97
C ASN A 9 -18.65 -5.45 -8.70
N SER A 10 -19.79 -5.11 -8.08
CA SER A 10 -21.11 -5.33 -8.68
C SER A 10 -21.37 -4.42 -9.89
N ALA A 11 -20.81 -3.20 -9.90
CA ALA A 11 -20.86 -2.31 -11.05
C ALA A 11 -20.01 -2.86 -12.21
N LEU A 12 -18.78 -3.29 -11.93
CA LEU A 12 -17.89 -3.90 -12.92
C LEU A 12 -18.49 -5.19 -13.51
N ASN A 13 -19.07 -6.06 -12.67
CA ASN A 13 -19.76 -7.27 -13.15
C ASN A 13 -20.89 -6.93 -14.13
N ALA A 14 -21.71 -5.94 -13.81
CA ALA A 14 -22.82 -5.51 -14.67
C ALA A 14 -22.36 -4.81 -15.95
N GLY A 15 -21.24 -4.07 -15.89
CA GLY A 15 -20.61 -3.45 -17.05
C GLY A 15 -19.99 -4.50 -17.98
N PHE A 16 -19.21 -5.42 -17.43
CA PHE A 16 -18.56 -6.48 -18.19
C PHE A 16 -19.59 -7.39 -18.89
N SER A 17 -20.68 -7.78 -18.21
CA SER A 17 -21.73 -8.64 -18.78
C SER A 17 -22.47 -8.01 -19.97
N GLN A 18 -22.43 -6.68 -20.11
CA GLN A 18 -23.03 -5.96 -21.23
C GLN A 18 -22.03 -5.62 -22.33
N SER A 19 -20.73 -5.68 -22.02
CA SER A 19 -19.67 -5.39 -22.99
C SER A 19 -19.52 -6.52 -24.00
N ARG A 20 -19.06 -6.20 -25.21
CA ARG A 20 -18.87 -7.19 -26.31
C ARG A 20 -17.49 -7.15 -26.96
N GLY A 21 -16.68 -6.12 -26.68
CA GLY A 21 -15.34 -5.99 -27.28
C GLY A 21 -14.33 -6.96 -26.68
N ASP A 22 -13.29 -7.28 -27.45
CA ASP A 22 -12.19 -8.18 -27.04
C ASP A 22 -11.23 -7.53 -26.05
N VAL A 23 -11.21 -6.20 -26.00
CA VAL A 23 -10.45 -5.39 -25.05
C VAL A 23 -11.42 -4.55 -24.22
N ILE A 24 -11.24 -4.57 -22.90
CA ILE A 24 -12.11 -3.90 -21.93
C ILE A 24 -11.29 -2.89 -21.12
N LEU A 25 -11.76 -1.65 -21.12
CA LEU A 25 -11.24 -0.57 -20.29
C LEU A 25 -12.29 -0.25 -19.23
N PHE A 26 -11.92 -0.37 -17.96
CA PHE A 26 -12.73 0.17 -16.87
C PHE A 26 -12.34 1.64 -16.67
N LEU A 27 -13.35 2.50 -16.57
CA LEU A 27 -13.18 3.94 -16.43
C LEU A 27 -14.07 4.43 -15.29
N ASP A 28 -13.47 5.01 -14.25
CA ASP A 28 -14.21 5.63 -13.17
C ASP A 28 -14.98 6.85 -13.69
N SER A 29 -16.17 7.08 -13.12
CA SER A 29 -17.12 8.07 -13.65
C SER A 29 -16.64 9.53 -13.58
N ASP A 30 -15.60 9.78 -12.79
CA ASP A 30 -14.98 11.08 -12.58
C ASP A 30 -13.61 11.23 -13.27
N ASP A 31 -13.15 10.21 -13.98
CA ASP A 31 -11.93 10.21 -14.77
C ASP A 31 -12.19 10.36 -16.27
N VAL A 32 -11.13 10.64 -17.05
CA VAL A 32 -11.21 10.81 -18.50
C VAL A 32 -10.04 10.09 -19.17
N LEU A 33 -10.31 9.27 -20.20
CA LEU A 33 -9.25 8.71 -21.04
C LEU A 33 -8.70 9.76 -22.01
N LEU A 34 -7.40 9.73 -22.27
CA LEU A 34 -6.80 10.54 -23.33
C LEU A 34 -7.16 9.98 -24.72
N PRO A 35 -7.16 10.81 -25.78
CA PRO A 35 -7.58 10.39 -27.13
C PRO A 35 -6.84 9.16 -27.67
N THR A 36 -5.60 8.96 -27.25
CA THR A 36 -4.71 7.87 -27.69
C THR A 36 -4.85 6.58 -26.86
N ALA A 37 -5.71 6.56 -25.83
CA ALA A 37 -5.73 5.45 -24.86
C ALA A 37 -6.09 4.09 -25.49
N VAL A 38 -7.08 4.09 -26.39
CA VAL A 38 -7.53 2.87 -27.06
C VAL A 38 -6.46 2.38 -28.05
N GLU A 39 -5.88 3.28 -28.84
CA GLU A 39 -4.80 2.95 -29.79
C GLU A 39 -3.58 2.36 -29.07
N ALA A 40 -3.13 3.01 -27.99
CA ALA A 40 -2.01 2.54 -27.19
C ALA A 40 -2.28 1.16 -26.53
N ALA A 41 -3.52 0.91 -26.09
CA ALA A 41 -3.90 -0.39 -25.56
C ALA A 41 -3.86 -1.48 -26.66
N LEU A 42 -4.40 -1.20 -27.84
CA LEU A 42 -4.40 -2.15 -28.96
C LEU A 42 -3.00 -2.46 -29.47
N GLU A 43 -2.12 -1.45 -29.58
CA GLU A 43 -0.72 -1.65 -29.93
C GLU A 43 0.00 -2.54 -28.90
N ALA A 44 -0.26 -2.31 -27.61
CA ALA A 44 0.30 -3.14 -26.55
C ALA A 44 -0.22 -4.58 -26.56
N PHE A 45 -1.50 -4.80 -26.91
CA PHE A 45 -2.11 -6.13 -27.05
C PHE A 45 -1.76 -6.86 -28.36
N ALA A 46 -1.00 -6.25 -29.27
CA ALA A 46 -0.44 -6.96 -30.42
C ALA A 46 0.57 -8.05 -30.00
N GLU A 47 1.11 -7.95 -28.78
CA GLU A 47 1.89 -9.02 -28.16
C GLU A 47 0.95 -10.11 -27.59
N PRO A 48 1.03 -11.37 -28.08
CA PRO A 48 -0.03 -12.37 -27.91
C PRO A 48 -0.23 -12.87 -26.48
N ASP A 49 0.76 -12.71 -25.61
CA ASP A 49 0.74 -13.14 -24.21
C ASP A 49 0.49 -12.00 -23.23
N VAL A 50 0.25 -10.77 -23.71
CA VAL A 50 -0.14 -9.63 -22.88
C VAL A 50 -1.63 -9.71 -22.56
N VAL A 51 -1.98 -9.80 -21.28
CA VAL A 51 -3.37 -9.89 -20.82
C VAL A 51 -3.89 -8.62 -20.16
N LYS A 52 -2.97 -7.76 -19.70
CA LYS A 52 -3.27 -6.49 -19.06
C LYS A 52 -2.25 -5.43 -19.49
N VAL A 53 -2.77 -4.27 -19.88
CA VAL A 53 -1.98 -3.07 -20.17
C VAL A 53 -2.24 -2.05 -19.07
N HIS A 54 -1.24 -1.26 -18.71
CA HIS A 54 -1.40 -0.13 -17.80
C HIS A 54 -0.56 1.06 -18.24
N TRP A 55 -0.93 2.24 -17.77
CA TRP A 55 -0.29 3.50 -18.16
C TRP A 55 -0.29 4.52 -17.00
N PRO A 56 0.61 5.51 -17.05
CA PRO A 56 0.57 6.65 -16.15
C PRO A 56 -0.72 7.49 -16.31
N TRP A 57 -0.99 8.31 -15.30
CA TRP A 57 -2.05 9.31 -15.32
C TRP A 57 -1.53 10.71 -15.22
N VAL A 58 -2.29 11.66 -15.77
CA VAL A 58 -2.11 13.08 -15.48
C VAL A 58 -3.15 13.49 -14.45
N GLU A 59 -2.72 14.14 -13.38
CA GLU A 59 -3.61 14.64 -12.34
C GLU A 59 -4.41 15.85 -12.84
N TRP A 60 -5.73 15.81 -12.62
CA TRP A 60 -6.65 16.92 -12.80
C TRP A 60 -7.15 17.41 -11.45
N ASN A 61 -7.29 18.72 -11.31
CA ASN A 61 -7.98 19.32 -10.17
C ASN A 61 -9.51 19.27 -10.35
N ASP A 62 -10.23 19.71 -9.32
CA ASP A 62 -11.70 19.78 -9.31
C ASP A 62 -12.32 20.59 -10.47
N SER A 63 -11.55 21.52 -11.05
CA SER A 63 -11.97 22.30 -12.23
C SER A 63 -11.60 21.65 -13.57
N SER A 64 -11.21 20.36 -13.56
CA SER A 64 -10.79 19.60 -14.74
C SER A 64 -9.60 20.23 -15.48
N ARG A 65 -8.68 20.86 -14.75
CA ARG A 65 -7.43 21.38 -15.29
C ARG A 65 -6.27 20.49 -14.85
N LYS A 66 -5.33 20.24 -15.78
CA LYS A 66 -4.07 19.53 -15.51
C LYS A 66 -3.29 20.26 -14.41
N THR A 67 -2.87 19.54 -13.37
CA THR A 67 -1.97 20.09 -12.33
C THR A 67 -0.49 19.96 -12.69
N GLY A 68 -0.18 19.16 -13.72
CA GLY A 68 1.18 18.84 -14.15
C GLY A 68 1.78 17.63 -13.44
N LYS A 69 1.14 17.12 -12.39
CA LYS A 69 1.57 15.91 -11.69
C LYS A 69 1.20 14.67 -12.49
N VAL A 70 2.18 13.77 -12.65
CA VAL A 70 1.99 12.48 -13.30
C VAL A 70 2.02 11.39 -12.23
N TRP A 71 0.98 10.56 -12.19
CA TRP A 71 0.94 9.39 -11.34
C TRP A 71 1.38 8.19 -12.16
N CYS A 72 2.55 7.64 -11.81
CA CYS A 72 3.08 6.46 -12.44
C CYS A 72 3.55 5.50 -11.35
N LYS A 73 3.20 4.22 -11.48
CA LYS A 73 3.80 3.16 -10.68
C LYS A 73 4.51 2.21 -11.64
N SER A 74 5.83 2.27 -11.63
CA SER A 74 6.65 1.31 -12.37
C SER A 74 6.52 -0.05 -11.71
N LEU A 75 6.29 -1.07 -12.53
CA LEU A 75 6.46 -2.46 -12.13
C LEU A 75 7.92 -2.88 -12.33
N PRO A 76 8.44 -3.78 -11.49
CA PRO A 76 9.79 -4.30 -11.67
C PRO A 76 9.89 -5.03 -13.01
N ASP A 77 11.05 -4.90 -13.67
CA ASP A 77 11.38 -5.63 -14.90
C ASP A 77 11.80 -7.07 -14.57
N VAL A 78 10.82 -7.84 -14.13
CA VAL A 78 10.94 -9.25 -13.74
C VAL A 78 9.69 -10.01 -14.18
N ASP A 79 9.75 -11.34 -14.16
CA ASP A 79 8.54 -12.15 -14.32
C ASP A 79 7.57 -11.88 -13.14
N LEU A 80 6.47 -11.19 -13.46
CA LEU A 80 5.47 -10.79 -12.48
C LEU A 80 4.67 -11.99 -11.97
N ARG A 81 4.55 -13.08 -12.73
CA ARG A 81 3.92 -14.32 -12.26
C ARG A 81 4.75 -14.89 -11.11
N ASP A 82 6.05 -15.05 -11.34
CA ASP A 82 6.98 -15.53 -10.32
C ASP A 82 7.02 -14.60 -9.10
N LEU A 83 6.95 -13.30 -9.33
CA LEU A 83 6.89 -12.31 -8.25
C LEU A 83 5.63 -12.47 -7.38
N VAL A 84 4.45 -12.64 -7.98
CA VAL A 84 3.20 -12.92 -7.23
C VAL A 84 3.31 -14.23 -6.47
N LEU A 85 3.85 -15.28 -7.09
CA LEU A 85 3.97 -16.59 -6.45
C LEU A 85 4.92 -16.54 -5.24
N ARG A 86 6.02 -15.78 -5.34
CA ARG A 86 7.05 -15.68 -4.30
C ARG A 86 6.71 -14.69 -3.18
N GLU A 87 6.26 -13.49 -3.53
CA GLU A 87 6.06 -12.37 -2.59
C GLU A 87 4.59 -12.10 -2.28
N GLY A 88 3.67 -12.67 -3.06
CA GLY A 88 2.24 -12.42 -2.92
C GLY A 88 1.77 -11.12 -3.58
N PRO A 89 0.52 -10.71 -3.31
CA PRO A 89 -0.16 -9.60 -4.00
C PRO A 89 0.57 -8.25 -3.91
N ASP A 90 1.27 -7.97 -2.81
CA ASP A 90 1.97 -6.70 -2.59
C ASP A 90 3.09 -6.47 -3.63
N GLY A 91 3.68 -7.54 -4.16
CA GLY A 91 4.76 -7.47 -5.16
C GLY A 91 4.33 -6.87 -6.50
N VAL A 92 3.03 -6.94 -6.84
CA VAL A 92 2.48 -6.47 -8.12
C VAL A 92 1.42 -5.39 -7.97
N ALA A 93 1.44 -4.67 -6.85
CA ALA A 93 0.43 -3.67 -6.52
C ALA A 93 0.51 -2.40 -7.41
N ALA A 94 0.38 -2.51 -8.74
CA ALA A 94 0.16 -1.39 -9.66
C ALA A 94 -1.35 -1.11 -9.79
N TYR A 95 -1.89 -0.43 -8.78
CA TYR A 95 -3.29 -0.06 -8.66
C TYR A 95 -3.53 1.33 -9.24
N LEU A 96 -4.27 1.41 -10.35
CA LEU A 96 -4.73 2.65 -10.95
C LEU A 96 -6.06 2.35 -11.70
N PRO A 97 -7.24 2.58 -11.08
CA PRO A 97 -8.58 2.22 -11.60
C PRO A 97 -8.84 2.50 -13.09
N SER A 98 -8.73 3.76 -13.52
CA SER A 98 -8.83 4.21 -14.92
C SER A 98 -7.52 4.10 -15.72
N GLY A 99 -6.56 3.33 -15.22
CA GLY A 99 -5.18 3.25 -15.72
C GLY A 99 -4.84 1.97 -16.44
N ASN A 100 -5.85 1.25 -16.91
CA ASN A 100 -5.65 -0.09 -17.40
C ASN A 100 -6.66 -0.52 -18.48
N ALA A 101 -6.20 -1.45 -19.30
CA ALA A 101 -7.01 -2.23 -20.22
C ALA A 101 -6.73 -3.72 -19.98
N HIS A 102 -7.73 -4.56 -20.25
CA HIS A 102 -7.64 -6.01 -20.08
C HIS A 102 -8.19 -6.71 -21.32
N THR A 103 -7.62 -7.87 -21.64
CA THR A 103 -8.24 -8.77 -22.62
C THR A 103 -9.52 -9.38 -22.04
N ARG A 104 -10.53 -9.56 -22.88
CA ARG A 104 -11.77 -10.27 -22.51
C ARG A 104 -11.47 -11.67 -22.00
N MET A 105 -10.57 -12.40 -22.67
CA MET A 105 -10.17 -13.76 -22.30
C MET A 105 -9.68 -13.85 -20.84
N PHE A 106 -8.86 -12.89 -20.40
CA PHE A 106 -8.46 -12.81 -18.99
C PHE A 106 -9.65 -12.50 -18.08
N LEU A 107 -10.47 -11.51 -18.42
CA LEU A 107 -11.62 -11.15 -17.60
C LEU A 107 -12.63 -12.30 -17.46
N GLU A 108 -12.88 -13.08 -18.51
CA GLU A 108 -13.74 -14.29 -18.47
C GLU A 108 -13.21 -15.34 -17.48
N SER A 109 -11.90 -15.39 -17.25
CA SER A 109 -11.28 -16.32 -16.30
C SER A 109 -11.46 -15.90 -14.84
N VAL A 110 -11.71 -14.60 -14.57
CA VAL A 110 -11.73 -14.03 -13.20
C VAL A 110 -13.06 -13.40 -12.81
N PHE A 111 -13.98 -13.20 -13.76
CA PHE A 111 -15.35 -12.74 -13.51
C PHE A 111 -16.32 -13.93 -13.32
N PRO A 112 -17.42 -13.76 -12.56
CA PRO A 112 -17.80 -12.53 -11.85
C PRO A 112 -16.93 -12.27 -10.62
N LEU A 113 -16.65 -10.99 -10.37
CA LEU A 113 -15.98 -10.56 -9.15
C LEU A 113 -16.83 -10.89 -7.90
N PRO A 114 -16.23 -11.31 -6.78
CA PRO A 114 -16.97 -11.65 -5.56
C PRO A 114 -17.83 -10.49 -5.01
N ASP A 115 -18.98 -10.80 -4.40
CA ASP A 115 -19.77 -9.83 -3.63
C ASP A 115 -19.17 -9.63 -2.23
N VAL A 116 -18.33 -8.60 -2.12
CA VAL A 116 -17.54 -8.28 -0.93
C VAL A 116 -18.38 -7.76 0.25
N ARG A 117 -19.63 -7.34 0.01
CA ARG A 117 -20.53 -6.87 1.09
C ARG A 117 -21.08 -8.00 1.95
N ARG A 118 -21.03 -9.23 1.45
CA ARG A 118 -21.49 -10.44 2.17
C ARG A 118 -20.36 -11.15 2.91
N ASN A 119 -19.16 -10.56 2.99
CA ASN A 119 -18.03 -11.19 3.66
C ASN A 119 -18.36 -11.45 5.14
N SER A 120 -18.38 -12.72 5.54
CA SER A 120 -18.77 -13.20 6.88
C SER A 120 -17.83 -12.71 7.98
N ASP A 121 -16.61 -12.35 7.61
CA ASP A 121 -15.56 -11.88 8.53
C ASP A 121 -15.70 -10.38 8.86
N CYS A 122 -16.66 -9.68 8.22
CA CYS A 122 -17.06 -8.33 8.59
C CYS A 122 -18.25 -8.38 9.56
N SER A 123 -18.08 -7.78 10.75
CA SER A 123 -19.15 -7.64 11.74
C SER A 123 -20.41 -7.03 11.10
N PRO A 124 -21.63 -7.45 11.47
CA PRO A 124 -22.87 -6.83 10.99
C PRO A 124 -22.93 -5.31 11.15
N SER A 125 -22.23 -4.76 12.15
CA SER A 125 -22.09 -3.31 12.39
C SER A 125 -21.22 -2.57 11.37
N ASP A 126 -20.40 -3.30 10.60
CA ASP A 126 -19.38 -2.76 9.69
C ASP A 126 -19.85 -2.79 8.22
N ARG A 127 -21.04 -3.34 7.93
CA ARG A 127 -21.51 -3.66 6.58
C ARG A 127 -21.94 -2.46 5.73
N GLU A 128 -22.32 -1.34 6.36
CA GLU A 128 -22.73 -0.12 5.66
C GLU A 128 -21.74 1.05 5.80
N THR A 129 -20.88 1.04 6.81
CA THR A 129 -20.03 2.18 7.19
C THR A 129 -18.53 1.88 7.20
N SER A 130 -18.09 0.62 7.19
CA SER A 130 -16.66 0.30 7.24
C SER A 130 -16.05 0.21 5.85
N TRP A 131 -14.98 0.97 5.63
CA TRP A 131 -14.14 0.86 4.43
C TRP A 131 -13.64 -0.56 4.21
N THR A 132 -13.50 -1.38 5.26
CA THR A 132 -13.09 -2.80 5.19
C THR A 132 -14.02 -3.66 4.33
N ALA A 133 -15.24 -3.22 4.05
CA ALA A 133 -16.20 -3.91 3.18
C ALA A 133 -16.09 -3.52 1.69
N ARG A 134 -15.05 -2.77 1.29
CA ARG A 134 -14.85 -2.29 -0.09
C ARG A 134 -13.42 -2.54 -0.62
N PRO A 135 -12.90 -3.79 -0.63
CA PRO A 135 -11.64 -4.01 -1.31
C PRO A 135 -11.82 -3.71 -2.80
N GLY A 136 -11.03 -2.78 -3.32
CA GLY A 136 -11.13 -2.30 -4.70
C GLY A 136 -10.85 -3.43 -5.71
N PRO A 137 -11.62 -3.54 -6.79
CA PRO A 137 -11.44 -4.58 -7.81
C PRO A 137 -10.10 -4.46 -8.52
N ASP A 138 -9.45 -3.29 -8.48
CA ASP A 138 -8.27 -3.06 -9.31
C ASP A 138 -7.05 -3.79 -8.75
N LEU A 139 -6.89 -3.90 -7.43
CA LEU A 139 -5.80 -4.72 -6.85
C LEU A 139 -6.08 -6.21 -7.08
N TYR A 140 -7.35 -6.63 -7.04
CA TYR A 140 -7.75 -7.99 -7.37
C TYR A 140 -7.34 -8.35 -8.81
N LEU A 141 -7.73 -7.53 -9.78
CA LEU A 141 -7.39 -7.74 -11.18
C LEU A 141 -5.89 -7.62 -11.44
N ALA A 142 -5.20 -6.65 -10.82
CA ALA A 142 -3.76 -6.49 -10.93
C ALA A 142 -2.99 -7.68 -10.35
N THR A 143 -3.49 -8.28 -9.26
CA THR A 143 -2.89 -9.48 -8.64
C THR A 143 -3.11 -10.72 -9.50
N LEU A 144 -4.29 -10.87 -10.10
CA LEU A 144 -4.61 -12.07 -10.88
C LEU A 144 -4.02 -12.04 -12.29
N ALA A 145 -3.92 -10.87 -12.93
CA ALA A 145 -3.45 -10.77 -14.32
C ALA A 145 -2.11 -11.48 -14.59
N PRO A 146 -1.06 -11.33 -13.75
CA PRO A 146 0.21 -12.05 -13.93
C PRO A 146 0.08 -13.58 -13.92
N LEU A 147 -0.95 -14.15 -13.28
CA LEU A 147 -1.18 -15.60 -13.28
C LEU A 147 -1.67 -16.12 -14.64
N TYR A 148 -2.23 -15.24 -15.47
CA TYR A 148 -2.85 -15.57 -16.75
C TYR A 148 -2.07 -15.06 -17.97
N GLY A 149 -1.12 -14.15 -17.80
CA GLY A 149 -0.24 -13.67 -18.86
C GLY A 149 0.61 -12.47 -18.45
N ARG A 150 1.34 -11.90 -19.40
CA ARG A 150 2.21 -10.74 -19.17
C ARG A 150 1.41 -9.46 -19.00
N LEU A 151 2.00 -8.53 -18.25
CA LEU A 151 1.55 -7.15 -18.18
C LEU A 151 2.48 -6.29 -19.03
N LYS A 152 1.91 -5.28 -19.70
CA LYS A 152 2.69 -4.28 -20.43
C LYS A 152 2.39 -2.88 -19.90
N GLN A 153 3.45 -2.08 -19.74
CA GLN A 153 3.33 -0.67 -19.39
C GLN A 153 3.45 0.18 -20.67
N VAL A 154 2.49 1.07 -20.90
CA VAL A 154 2.64 2.16 -21.87
C VAL A 154 3.39 3.30 -21.18
N ALA A 155 4.41 3.83 -21.83
CA ALA A 155 5.29 4.85 -21.25
C ALA A 155 4.55 6.19 -21.03
N GLU A 156 3.74 6.59 -22.00
CA GLU A 156 3.01 7.86 -21.97
C GLU A 156 1.71 7.76 -21.16
N PRO A 157 1.30 8.83 -20.46
CA PRO A 157 0.02 8.84 -19.79
C PRO A 157 -1.14 8.60 -20.77
N GLN A 158 -2.18 7.87 -20.35
CA GLN A 158 -3.39 7.64 -21.16
C GLN A 158 -4.71 7.92 -20.42
N ALA A 159 -4.65 8.41 -19.18
CA ALA A 159 -5.84 8.86 -18.47
C ALA A 159 -5.57 10.09 -17.61
N CYS A 160 -6.63 10.84 -17.36
CA CYS A 160 -6.69 11.97 -16.46
C CYS A 160 -7.37 11.51 -15.18
N TYR A 161 -6.63 11.58 -14.06
CA TYR A 161 -7.12 11.20 -12.75
C TYR A 161 -7.58 12.44 -11.99
N ARG A 162 -8.87 12.51 -11.65
CA ARG A 162 -9.40 13.66 -10.91
C ARG A 162 -9.14 13.49 -9.42
N ILE A 163 -8.37 14.42 -8.85
CA ILE A 163 -8.26 14.56 -7.39
C ILE A 163 -9.38 15.45 -6.92
N HIS A 164 -10.28 14.88 -6.13
CA HIS A 164 -11.26 15.62 -5.36
C HIS A 164 -10.90 15.58 -3.86
N GLY A 165 -11.20 16.67 -3.14
CA GLY A 165 -10.83 16.87 -1.72
C GLY A 165 -11.43 15.91 -0.70
N GLY A 166 -12.01 14.79 -1.14
CA GLY A 166 -12.74 13.81 -0.34
C GLY A 166 -12.36 12.37 -0.62
N ASN A 167 -11.10 12.07 -0.96
CA ASN A 167 -10.66 10.67 -1.04
C ASN A 167 -10.78 10.03 0.35
N GLY A 168 -11.81 9.22 0.52
CA GLY A 168 -12.21 8.74 1.84
C GLY A 168 -11.23 7.76 2.48
N TYR A 169 -10.29 7.17 1.71
CA TYR A 169 -9.17 6.42 2.28
C TYR A 169 -8.14 7.34 2.95
N GLN A 170 -7.83 8.48 2.32
CA GLN A 170 -6.84 9.43 2.83
C GLN A 170 -7.30 10.15 4.11
N SER A 171 -8.62 10.26 4.31
CA SER A 171 -9.20 10.83 5.53
C SER A 171 -9.27 9.83 6.70
N LEU A 172 -8.93 8.55 6.49
CA LEU A 172 -8.97 7.55 7.55
C LEU A 172 -7.88 7.78 8.59
N LYS A 173 -8.28 7.56 9.86
CA LYS A 173 -7.34 7.37 10.95
C LYS A 173 -6.50 6.12 10.71
N PHE A 174 -5.27 6.13 11.22
CA PHE A 174 -4.29 5.06 10.98
C PHE A 174 -4.85 3.68 11.32
N LYS A 175 -5.58 3.57 12.44
CA LYS A 175 -6.18 2.30 12.88
C LYS A 175 -7.20 1.75 11.89
N ASP A 176 -7.98 2.61 11.25
CA ASP A 176 -9.02 2.21 10.29
C ASP A 176 -8.40 1.90 8.93
N ARG A 177 -7.39 2.68 8.52
CA ARG A 177 -6.58 2.41 7.34
C ARG A 177 -5.88 1.05 7.43
N LEU A 178 -5.19 0.77 8.55
CA LEU A 178 -4.53 -0.52 8.75
C LEU A 178 -5.53 -1.69 8.72
N ARG A 179 -6.72 -1.52 9.30
CA ARG A 179 -7.79 -2.53 9.23
C ARG A 179 -8.25 -2.75 7.79
N PHE A 180 -8.39 -1.69 7.01
CA PHE A 180 -8.69 -1.79 5.58
C PHE A 180 -7.60 -2.54 4.82
N ASP A 181 -6.32 -2.15 4.99
CA ASP A 181 -5.21 -2.75 4.26
C ASP A 181 -5.09 -4.25 4.57
N LEU A 182 -5.29 -4.65 5.82
CA LEU A 182 -5.33 -6.07 6.22
C LEU A 182 -6.46 -6.84 5.54
N ALA A 183 -7.67 -6.27 5.50
CA ALA A 183 -8.82 -6.88 4.82
C ALA A 183 -8.61 -6.98 3.31
N LEU A 184 -7.98 -5.96 2.71
CA LEU A 184 -7.63 -5.97 1.30
C LEU A 184 -6.63 -7.07 0.98
N VAL A 185 -5.53 -7.20 1.76
CA VAL A 185 -4.55 -8.27 1.61
C VAL A 185 -5.20 -9.65 1.77
N ASP A 186 -6.09 -9.82 2.76
CA ASP A 186 -6.81 -11.09 2.95
C ASP A 186 -7.65 -11.45 1.71
N TYR A 187 -8.41 -10.48 1.20
CA TYR A 187 -9.24 -10.61 0.00
C TYR A 187 -8.42 -10.98 -1.26
N VAL A 188 -7.37 -10.23 -1.57
CA VAL A 188 -6.58 -10.48 -2.79
C VAL A 188 -5.71 -11.72 -2.69
N SER A 189 -5.18 -12.03 -1.50
CA SER A 189 -4.39 -13.27 -1.29
C SER A 189 -5.26 -14.53 -1.37
N LYS A 190 -6.51 -14.46 -0.91
CA LYS A 190 -7.48 -15.56 -1.06
C LYS A 190 -7.76 -15.82 -2.53
N ALA A 191 -8.10 -14.78 -3.28
CA ALA A 191 -8.38 -14.87 -4.70
C ALA A 191 -7.17 -15.42 -5.48
N ALA A 192 -5.97 -14.90 -5.22
CA ALA A 192 -4.75 -15.37 -5.84
C ALA A 192 -4.51 -16.87 -5.56
N ALA A 193 -4.70 -17.33 -4.32
CA ALA A 193 -4.55 -18.73 -3.96
C ALA A 193 -5.58 -19.64 -4.65
N GLU A 194 -6.85 -19.22 -4.72
CA GLU A 194 -7.91 -19.94 -5.43
C GLU A 194 -7.59 -20.08 -6.93
N HIS A 195 -7.10 -19.00 -7.55
CA HIS A 195 -6.71 -19.00 -8.96
C HIS A 195 -5.44 -19.79 -9.24
N CYS A 196 -4.45 -19.76 -8.34
CA CYS A 196 -3.30 -20.66 -8.39
C CYS A 196 -3.76 -22.13 -8.36
N GLY A 197 -4.70 -22.48 -7.48
CA GLY A 197 -5.28 -23.81 -7.40
C GLY A 197 -5.96 -24.25 -8.71
N LYS A 198 -6.74 -23.37 -9.36
CA LYS A 198 -7.35 -23.62 -10.69
C LYS A 198 -6.30 -23.88 -11.77
N LEU A 199 -5.12 -23.27 -11.64
CA LEU A 199 -3.99 -23.44 -12.55
C LEU A 199 -3.05 -24.59 -12.16
N GLY A 200 -3.38 -25.38 -11.12
CA GLY A 200 -2.55 -26.47 -10.64
C GLY A 200 -1.28 -26.04 -9.87
N ILE A 201 -1.24 -24.81 -9.37
CA ILE A 201 -0.09 -24.24 -8.65
C ILE A 201 -0.40 -24.24 -7.15
N SER A 202 0.49 -24.85 -6.36
CA SER A 202 0.42 -24.82 -4.90
C SER A 202 1.13 -23.58 -4.35
N VAL A 203 0.48 -22.86 -3.42
CA VAL A 203 1.00 -21.64 -2.80
C VAL A 203 0.74 -21.63 -1.31
N ASN A 204 1.62 -20.97 -0.55
CA ASN A 204 1.43 -20.77 0.90
C ASN A 204 0.91 -19.36 1.18
N ARG A 205 -0.40 -19.25 1.40
CA ARG A 205 -1.07 -17.97 1.70
C ARG A 205 -0.58 -17.33 3.01
N GLU A 206 -0.25 -18.12 4.02
CA GLU A 206 0.24 -17.60 5.30
C GLU A 206 1.63 -16.98 5.13
N HIS A 207 2.46 -17.52 4.24
CA HIS A 207 3.73 -16.91 3.87
C HIS A 207 3.54 -15.53 3.21
N TRP A 208 2.59 -15.39 2.29
CA TRP A 208 2.27 -14.09 1.69
C TRP A 208 1.77 -13.09 2.73
N LYS A 209 0.89 -13.52 3.64
CA LYS A 209 0.40 -12.65 4.73
C LYS A 209 1.55 -12.18 5.62
N ALA A 210 2.43 -13.09 6.04
CA ALA A 210 3.58 -12.75 6.89
C ALA A 210 4.53 -11.72 6.25
N LYS A 211 4.67 -11.74 4.92
CA LYS A 211 5.50 -10.79 4.18
C LYS A 211 4.79 -9.47 3.83
N SER A 212 3.46 -9.47 3.80
CA SER A 212 2.70 -8.29 3.38
C SER A 212 2.96 -7.07 4.28
N TRP A 213 2.98 -5.89 3.65
CA TRP A 213 3.24 -4.62 4.32
C TRP A 213 2.29 -4.40 5.50
N ALA A 214 0.98 -4.62 5.29
CA ALA A 214 -0.05 -4.38 6.31
C ALA A 214 0.14 -5.28 7.55
N HIS A 215 0.46 -6.57 7.37
CA HIS A 215 0.68 -7.48 8.50
C HIS A 215 1.99 -7.16 9.23
N ARG A 216 3.05 -6.75 8.52
CA ARG A 216 4.29 -6.28 9.16
C ARG A 216 4.06 -5.00 9.96
N VAL A 217 3.28 -4.04 9.44
CA VAL A 217 2.86 -2.84 10.21
C VAL A 217 2.07 -3.28 11.45
N GLN A 218 1.11 -4.20 11.31
CA GLN A 218 0.34 -4.70 12.45
C GLN A 218 1.23 -5.35 13.52
N GLN A 219 2.18 -6.19 13.13
CA GLN A 219 3.12 -6.84 14.03
C GLN A 219 4.00 -5.80 14.75
N ALA A 220 4.51 -4.81 14.02
CA ALA A 220 5.30 -3.73 14.59
C ALA A 220 4.47 -2.88 15.58
N VAL A 221 3.23 -2.52 15.23
CA VAL A 221 2.32 -1.81 16.16
C VAL A 221 2.10 -2.62 17.44
N ARG A 222 1.93 -3.95 17.36
CA ARG A 222 1.82 -4.81 18.56
C ARG A 222 3.10 -4.75 19.41
N GLY A 223 4.28 -4.80 18.79
CA GLY A 223 5.56 -4.68 19.48
C GLY A 223 5.76 -3.33 20.18
N ILE A 224 5.39 -2.23 19.53
CA ILE A 224 5.39 -0.88 20.13
C ILE A 224 4.45 -0.85 21.33
N VAL A 225 3.23 -1.38 21.18
CA VAL A 225 2.21 -1.38 22.25
C VAL A 225 2.62 -2.24 23.44
N SER A 226 3.33 -3.35 23.23
CA SER A 226 3.80 -4.21 24.32
C SER A 226 4.99 -3.63 25.09
N LEU A 227 5.85 -2.87 24.43
CA LEU A 227 7.10 -2.37 25.03
C LEU A 227 6.98 -0.96 25.61
N ILE A 228 6.33 -0.05 24.88
CA ILE A 228 6.26 1.35 25.27
C ILE A 228 5.01 1.53 26.15
N PRO A 229 5.11 2.09 27.36
CA PRO A 229 3.96 2.32 28.22
C PRO A 229 2.93 3.27 27.59
N ARG A 230 1.66 3.12 27.94
CA ARG A 230 0.63 4.10 27.56
C ARG A 230 0.97 5.46 28.19
N GLY A 231 0.74 6.55 27.45
CA GLY A 231 1.07 7.91 27.88
C GLY A 231 2.51 8.33 27.59
N ALA A 232 3.41 7.38 27.35
CA ALA A 232 4.79 7.68 26.97
C ALA A 232 4.88 8.27 25.56
N SER A 233 6.01 8.92 25.28
CA SER A 233 6.32 9.45 23.95
C SER A 233 7.50 8.72 23.29
N PHE A 234 7.42 8.54 21.98
CA PHE A 234 8.46 7.83 21.23
C PHE A 234 8.67 8.45 19.85
N ILE A 235 9.93 8.41 19.41
CA ILE A 235 10.35 8.73 18.06
C ILE A 235 10.09 7.50 17.18
N LEU A 236 9.43 7.68 16.03
CA LEU A 236 9.22 6.65 15.02
C LEU A 236 10.04 6.99 13.77
N VAL A 237 11.03 6.16 13.48
CA VAL A 237 11.85 6.25 12.27
C VAL A 237 11.26 5.32 11.21
N ASP A 238 10.26 5.81 10.48
CA ASP A 238 9.57 5.09 9.40
C ASP A 238 9.52 5.90 8.08
N GLU A 239 10.24 7.02 8.00
CA GLU A 239 10.15 8.01 6.91
C GLU A 239 8.72 8.53 6.66
N ASP A 240 7.87 8.52 7.70
CA ASP A 240 6.43 8.81 7.65
C ASP A 240 5.66 7.92 6.63
N ARG A 241 6.19 6.73 6.33
CA ARG A 241 5.55 5.76 5.43
C ARG A 241 4.29 5.16 6.01
N TRP A 242 4.20 4.99 7.33
CA TRP A 242 2.99 4.44 7.95
C TRP A 242 1.88 5.48 8.03
N LYS A 243 2.21 6.78 7.87
CA LYS A 243 1.29 7.92 7.99
C LYS A 243 0.47 7.86 9.28
N THR A 244 1.11 7.43 10.37
CA THR A 244 0.46 7.26 11.68
C THR A 244 -0.09 8.61 12.18
N ASP A 245 -1.16 8.57 12.97
CA ASP A 245 -1.63 9.76 13.69
C ASP A 245 -0.58 10.21 14.72
N SER A 246 -0.72 11.42 15.27
CA SER A 246 0.15 11.91 16.37
C SER A 246 0.10 11.03 17.63
N PHE A 247 -0.92 10.19 17.76
CA PHE A 247 -1.04 9.22 18.83
C PHE A 247 -1.27 7.81 18.28
N LEU A 248 -0.42 6.87 18.72
CA LEU A 248 -0.56 5.45 18.42
C LEU A 248 -1.00 4.70 19.68
N SER A 249 -2.27 4.28 19.72
CA SER A 249 -2.86 3.55 20.85
C SER A 249 -2.61 4.21 22.22
N GLY A 250 -2.68 5.55 22.27
CA GLY A 250 -2.47 6.34 23.49
C GLY A 250 -1.01 6.66 23.82
N ARG A 251 -0.08 6.49 22.87
CA ARG A 251 1.34 6.90 22.98
C ARG A 251 1.60 8.06 22.01
N LYS A 252 2.31 9.09 22.44
CA LYS A 252 2.63 10.23 21.57
C LYS A 252 3.74 9.81 20.60
N ARG A 253 3.43 9.82 19.30
CA ARG A 253 4.36 9.49 18.22
C ARG A 253 4.99 10.77 17.70
N ILE A 254 6.31 10.77 17.55
CA ILE A 254 7.10 11.86 17.00
C ILE A 254 7.80 11.36 15.73
N PRO A 255 7.65 12.01 14.56
CA PRO A 255 8.38 11.60 13.35
C PRO A 255 9.89 11.86 13.49
N PHE A 256 10.70 11.38 12.55
CA PHE A 256 12.15 11.60 12.56
C PHE A 256 12.70 11.74 11.13
N LEU A 257 13.29 12.89 10.73
CA LEU A 257 13.43 14.13 11.49
C LEU A 257 12.07 14.84 11.70
N GLU A 258 11.98 15.69 12.72
CA GLU A 258 10.75 16.40 13.06
C GLU A 258 10.92 17.92 12.96
N ARG A 259 9.93 18.59 12.37
CA ARG A 259 9.76 20.02 12.53
C ARG A 259 8.28 20.39 12.42
N ASP A 260 7.83 21.22 13.36
CA ASP A 260 6.44 21.67 13.51
C ASP A 260 5.42 20.52 13.61
N GLY A 261 5.82 19.43 14.25
CA GLY A 261 5.07 18.18 14.44
C GLY A 261 5.04 17.27 13.22
N GLN A 262 5.74 17.62 12.14
CA GLN A 262 5.71 16.92 10.86
C GLN A 262 7.07 16.33 10.51
N TYR A 263 7.04 15.29 9.68
CA TYR A 263 8.26 14.70 9.13
C TYR A 263 8.97 15.69 8.21
N TRP A 264 10.27 15.92 8.46
CA TRP A 264 11.10 16.91 7.76
C TRP A 264 12.12 16.25 6.81
N GLY A 265 11.89 15.01 6.39
CA GLY A 265 12.85 14.31 5.53
C GLY A 265 14.00 13.67 6.30
N LYS A 266 14.99 13.18 5.55
CA LYS A 266 16.13 12.42 6.06
C LYS A 266 17.24 13.36 6.53
N PRO A 267 18.01 12.99 7.57
CA PRO A 267 19.21 13.74 7.92
C PRO A 267 20.25 13.64 6.80
N PRO A 268 20.98 14.73 6.50
CA PRO A 268 22.06 14.70 5.51
C PRO A 268 23.27 13.89 5.98
N ASP A 269 23.51 13.81 7.29
CA ASP A 269 24.66 13.17 7.91
C ASP A 269 24.36 12.66 9.34
N ASP A 270 25.31 11.92 9.91
CA ASP A 270 25.26 11.42 11.29
C ASP A 270 25.12 12.54 12.32
N VAL A 271 25.82 13.66 12.12
CA VAL A 271 25.86 14.77 13.06
C VAL A 271 24.45 15.34 13.24
N THR A 272 23.76 15.57 12.13
CA THR A 272 22.38 16.07 12.13
C THR A 272 21.43 15.05 12.76
N ALA A 273 21.59 13.76 12.45
CA ALA A 273 20.75 12.72 13.02
C ALA A 273 20.90 12.62 14.55
N ILE A 274 22.13 12.69 15.06
CA ILE A 274 22.42 12.64 16.51
C ILE A 274 21.92 13.90 17.20
N GLN A 275 22.13 15.08 16.61
CA GLN A 275 21.64 16.35 17.16
C GLN A 275 20.11 16.35 17.28
N GLU A 276 19.41 15.86 16.25
CA GLU A 276 17.94 15.76 16.30
C GLU A 276 17.47 14.73 17.33
N LEU A 277 18.12 13.57 17.42
CA LEU A 277 17.82 12.56 18.43
C LEU A 277 17.91 13.17 19.85
N GLU A 278 19.01 13.87 20.15
CA GLU A 278 19.23 14.47 21.46
C GLU A 278 18.25 15.62 21.72
N ARG A 279 17.96 16.47 20.72
CA ARG A 279 16.94 17.52 20.83
C ARG A 279 15.56 16.94 21.18
N LEU A 280 15.15 15.89 20.48
CA LEU A 280 13.85 15.24 20.73
C LEU A 280 13.81 14.53 22.07
N ARG A 281 14.91 13.91 22.50
CA ARG A 281 15.06 13.32 23.84
C ARG A 281 14.91 14.38 24.92
N GLU A 282 15.60 15.52 24.80
CA GLU A 282 15.48 16.66 25.71
C GLU A 282 14.07 17.26 25.71
N ALA A 283 13.37 17.22 24.57
CA ALA A 283 11.96 17.59 24.44
C ALA A 283 10.98 16.53 25.00
N GLY A 284 11.48 15.46 25.60
CA GLY A 284 10.70 14.46 26.33
C GLY A 284 10.43 13.15 25.60
N ALA A 285 11.10 12.88 24.47
CA ALA A 285 11.06 11.56 23.84
C ALA A 285 11.72 10.50 24.73
N GLU A 286 10.96 9.48 25.11
CA GLU A 286 11.41 8.44 26.04
C GLU A 286 11.97 7.22 25.31
N PHE A 287 11.59 7.01 24.04
CA PHE A 287 12.01 5.87 23.25
C PHE A 287 12.26 6.30 21.80
N ILE A 288 13.09 5.53 21.09
CA ILE A 288 13.19 5.60 19.62
C ILE A 288 12.95 4.21 19.04
N VAL A 289 12.17 4.17 17.96
CA VAL A 289 11.71 2.96 17.29
C VAL A 289 12.06 3.07 15.81
N PHE A 290 12.87 2.15 15.31
CA PHE A 290 13.15 1.98 13.89
C PHE A 290 12.25 0.89 13.32
N ALA A 291 11.53 1.22 12.25
CA ALA A 291 10.77 0.24 11.48
C ALA A 291 11.69 -0.54 10.52
N TRP A 292 11.33 -1.77 10.15
CA TRP A 292 12.15 -2.59 9.23
C TRP A 292 12.52 -1.87 7.92
N SER A 293 11.67 -0.98 7.42
CA SER A 293 11.93 -0.20 6.20
C SER A 293 13.06 0.82 6.33
N THR A 294 13.56 1.05 7.55
CA THR A 294 14.63 2.00 7.87
C THR A 294 15.84 1.34 8.51
N PHE A 295 15.94 0.00 8.55
CA PHE A 295 17.11 -0.68 9.12
C PHE A 295 18.42 -0.36 8.39
N TRP A 296 18.36 0.02 7.11
CA TRP A 296 19.51 0.54 6.37
C TRP A 296 20.14 1.79 7.02
N TRP A 297 19.43 2.51 7.90
CA TRP A 297 19.97 3.64 8.66
C TRP A 297 21.15 3.25 9.54
N PHE A 298 21.18 2.01 10.06
CA PHE A 298 22.26 1.55 10.92
C PHE A 298 23.56 1.30 10.13
N GLU A 299 23.46 1.04 8.83
CA GLU A 299 24.62 0.91 7.93
C GLU A 299 25.05 2.27 7.38
N TYR A 300 24.08 3.11 7.00
CA TYR A 300 24.35 4.41 6.38
C TYR A 300 24.78 5.48 7.39
N TYR A 301 24.09 5.58 8.54
CA TYR A 301 24.40 6.50 9.64
C TYR A 301 25.14 5.75 10.76
N ALA A 302 26.36 5.30 10.45
CA ALA A 302 27.16 4.49 11.37
C ALA A 302 27.52 5.24 12.67
N GLY A 303 27.59 6.57 12.64
CA GLY A 303 27.76 7.41 13.83
C GLY A 303 26.52 7.38 14.71
N LEU A 304 25.32 7.49 14.13
CA LEU A 304 24.06 7.37 14.85
C LEU A 304 23.89 5.97 15.48
N ASP A 305 24.20 4.91 14.73
CA ASP A 305 24.16 3.53 15.24
C ASP A 305 25.05 3.37 16.47
N ARG A 306 26.32 3.80 16.36
CA ARG A 306 27.26 3.75 17.49
C ARG A 306 26.74 4.56 18.67
N HIS A 307 26.23 5.77 18.45
CA HIS A 307 25.67 6.62 19.51
C HIS A 307 24.50 5.94 20.23
N LEU A 308 23.59 5.31 19.49
CA LEU A 308 22.45 4.57 20.05
C LEU A 308 22.91 3.36 20.87
N ARG A 309 23.74 2.50 20.28
CA ARG A 309 24.15 1.22 20.91
C ARG A 309 25.08 1.40 22.11
N THR A 310 25.88 2.47 22.13
CA THR A 310 26.75 2.78 23.28
C THR A 310 26.03 3.59 24.36
N GLY A 311 25.13 4.48 23.95
CA GLY A 311 24.49 5.42 24.85
C GLY A 311 23.20 4.91 25.49
N PHE A 312 22.50 3.94 24.87
CA PHE A 312 21.14 3.58 25.27
C PHE A 312 20.89 2.07 25.26
N PRO A 313 20.12 1.53 26.23
CA PRO A 313 19.70 0.13 26.21
C PRO A 313 18.83 -0.20 24.98
N CYS A 314 19.22 -1.23 24.22
CA CYS A 314 18.37 -1.83 23.19
C CYS A 314 17.36 -2.78 23.85
N LEU A 315 16.07 -2.45 23.78
CA LEU A 315 14.99 -3.23 24.39
C LEU A 315 14.46 -4.34 23.48
N LEU A 316 14.56 -4.15 22.17
CA LEU A 316 14.09 -5.09 21.16
C LEU A 316 14.89 -4.89 19.87
N GLU A 317 15.32 -6.00 19.27
CA GLU A 317 15.92 -6.03 17.94
C GLU A 317 15.45 -7.33 17.25
N ASN A 318 14.60 -7.17 16.23
CA ASN A 318 14.04 -8.27 15.43
C ASN A 318 13.73 -7.81 14.00
N ASP A 319 13.19 -8.71 13.18
CA ASP A 319 12.91 -8.44 11.75
C ASP A 319 11.84 -7.36 11.46
N CYS A 320 11.16 -6.84 12.48
CA CYS A 320 10.13 -5.81 12.36
C CYS A 320 10.53 -4.47 12.98
N LEU A 321 11.20 -4.50 14.14
CA LEU A 321 11.52 -3.32 14.94
C LEU A 321 12.88 -3.41 15.61
N ILE A 322 13.52 -2.24 15.73
CA ILE A 322 14.61 -2.00 16.68
C ILE A 322 14.19 -0.87 17.62
N VAL A 323 14.28 -1.07 18.93
CA VAL A 323 13.76 -0.15 19.96
C VAL A 323 14.81 0.14 21.01
N PHE A 324 15.11 1.42 21.25
CA PHE A 324 16.02 1.87 22.31
C PHE A 324 15.26 2.67 23.38
N ASP A 325 15.67 2.51 24.65
CA ASP A 325 15.20 3.29 25.80
C ASP A 325 16.05 4.56 25.96
N LEU A 326 15.46 5.73 25.70
CA LEU A 326 16.16 7.02 25.75
C LEU A 326 16.17 7.65 27.15
N ARG A 327 15.46 7.08 28.12
CA ARG A 327 15.32 7.68 29.48
C ARG A 327 16.59 7.55 30.31
N LYS A 328 17.41 6.55 30.01
CA LYS A 328 18.66 6.27 30.73
C LYS A 328 19.81 6.25 29.74
N LYS A 329 20.60 7.33 29.75
CA LYS A 329 21.89 7.32 29.06
C LYS A 329 22.84 6.46 29.89
N SER A 330 23.32 5.35 29.33
CA SER A 330 24.39 4.56 29.93
C SER A 330 25.59 5.48 30.10
N GLY A 331 26.01 5.73 31.34
CA GLY A 331 27.22 6.51 31.59
C GLY A 331 28.42 5.77 31.01
N LEU A 332 29.31 6.50 30.34
CA LEU A 332 30.68 6.03 30.13
C LEU A 332 31.25 5.69 31.52
N VAL A 333 31.58 4.41 31.73
CA VAL A 333 32.47 4.00 32.82
C VAL A 333 33.89 4.40 32.47
#